data_AF-A0A7W0RTE4-F1
#
_entry.id   AF-A0A7W0RTE4-F1
#
_cell.length_a   1.000
_cell.length_b   1.000
_cell.length_c   1.000
_cell.angle_alpha   90.00
_cell.angle_beta   90.00
_cell.angle_gamma   90.00
#
_symmetry.space_group_name_H-M   'P 1'
#
loop_
_entity.id
_entity.type
_entity.pdbx_description
1 polymer ?
#
loop_
_entity_poly.entity_id
_entity_poly.type
_entity_poly.pdbx_seq_one_letter_code
_entity_poly.pdbx_strand_id
1 'polypeptide(L)' 'PTPRGEPAAASVAIPPDWGALLREDPRTAQQELLRVRSEFQQAFAAGFVCAGFERSATAPRYLFYIQVSDVRPQVSG' A
#
# COMPACT_ATOMS: atom_id res chain seq x y z
N PRO A 1 -14.72 4.76 2.80
CA PRO A 1 -15.03 4.90 1.35
C PRO A 1 -13.79 4.60 0.51
N THR A 2 -13.77 3.45 -0.17
CA THR A 2 -12.88 3.17 -1.29
C THR A 2 -13.18 4.17 -2.41
N PRO A 3 -12.20 4.74 -3.12
CA PRO A 3 -12.50 5.55 -4.29
C PRO A 3 -13.18 4.66 -5.35
N ARG A 4 -14.24 5.22 -5.94
CA ARG A 4 -15.03 4.68 -7.05
C ARG A 4 -14.13 4.28 -8.22
N GLY A 5 -14.10 3.00 -8.60
CA GLY A 5 -13.75 2.52 -9.96
C GLY A 5 -12.33 2.79 -10.50
N GLU A 6 -11.49 3.58 -9.85
CA GLU A 6 -10.15 3.90 -10.35
C GLU A 6 -9.14 2.76 -10.05
N PRO A 7 -8.29 2.40 -11.04
CA PRO A 7 -7.23 1.43 -10.81
C PRO A 7 -6.21 2.00 -9.82
N ALA A 8 -5.64 1.13 -8.99
CA ALA A 8 -4.55 1.51 -8.10
C ALA A 8 -3.36 2.03 -8.91
N ALA A 9 -2.79 3.16 -8.50
CA ALA A 9 -1.61 3.76 -9.13
C ALA A 9 -0.31 3.01 -8.76
N ALA A 10 -0.30 2.35 -7.60
CA ALA A 10 0.77 1.46 -7.17
C ALA A 10 0.23 0.38 -6.22
N SER A 11 1.01 -0.69 -6.02
CA SER A 11 0.68 -1.73 -5.04
C SER A 11 1.93 -2.28 -4.36
N VAL A 12 1.77 -2.72 -3.11
CA VAL A 12 2.84 -3.38 -2.33
C VAL A 12 2.35 -4.75 -1.89
N ALA A 13 2.97 -5.80 -2.40
CA ALA A 13 2.66 -7.18 -2.03
C ALA A 13 3.30 -7.55 -0.69
N ILE A 14 2.59 -8.34 0.11
CA ILE A 14 3.09 -8.92 1.37
C ILE A 14 3.03 -10.45 1.32
N PRO A 15 3.84 -11.15 2.13
CA PRO A 15 3.69 -12.59 2.30
C PRO A 15 2.25 -12.97 2.70
N PRO A 16 1.66 -14.02 2.11
CA PRO A 16 0.28 -14.42 2.39
C PRO A 16 0.08 -14.94 3.82
N ASP A 17 1.11 -15.53 4.42
CA ASP A 17 1.13 -15.94 5.82
C ASP A 17 2.41 -15.41 6.50
N TRP A 18 2.29 -14.21 7.05
CA TRP A 18 3.36 -13.59 7.81
C TRP A 18 3.72 -14.41 9.06
N GLY A 19 2.72 -14.97 9.73
CA GLY A 19 2.93 -15.75 10.96
C GLY A 19 3.77 -17.00 10.70
N ALA A 20 3.49 -17.73 9.62
CA ALA A 20 4.31 -18.86 9.21
C ALA A 20 5.73 -18.45 8.83
N LEU A 21 5.89 -17.41 7.99
CA LEU A 21 7.20 -16.92 7.58
C LEU A 21 8.07 -16.53 8.80
N LEU A 22 7.50 -15.82 9.78
CA LEU A 22 8.25 -15.41 10.96
C LEU A 22 8.69 -16.60 11.83
N ARG A 23 7.88 -17.65 11.94
CA ARG A 23 8.22 -18.85 12.72
C ARG A 23 9.28 -19.71 12.03
N GLU A 24 9.20 -19.81 10.71
CA GLU A 24 9.99 -20.76 9.92
C GLU A 24 11.31 -20.16 9.44
N ASP A 25 11.29 -18.88 9.06
CA ASP A 25 12.47 -18.15 8.61
C ASP A 25 12.45 -16.66 9.05
N PRO A 26 12.87 -16.38 10.30
CA PRO A 26 12.95 -15.02 10.83
C PRO A 26 13.83 -14.06 10.01
N ARG A 27 14.86 -14.60 9.34
CA ARG A 27 15.79 -13.79 8.54
C ARG A 27 15.09 -13.32 7.28
N THR A 28 14.44 -14.22 6.56
CA THR A 28 13.65 -13.87 5.36
C THR A 28 12.48 -12.96 5.73
N ALA A 29 11.81 -13.22 6.85
CA ALA A 29 10.81 -12.30 7.42
C ALA A 29 11.37 -10.88 7.59
N GLN A 30 12.53 -10.71 8.21
CA GLN A 30 13.13 -9.39 8.40
C GLN A 30 13.42 -8.70 7.05
N GLN A 31 13.92 -9.44 6.07
CA GLN A 31 14.18 -8.91 4.72
C GLN A 31 12.89 -8.45 4.05
N GLU A 32 11.81 -9.23 4.14
CA GLU A 32 10.49 -8.86 3.62
C GLU A 32 9.92 -7.63 4.32
N LEU A 33 10.07 -7.51 5.64
CA LEU A 33 9.65 -6.32 6.37
C LEU A 33 10.38 -5.06 5.87
N LEU A 34 11.69 -5.15 5.65
CA LEU A 34 12.50 -4.04 5.14
C LEU A 34 12.11 -3.68 3.70
N ARG A 35 11.86 -4.68 2.85
CA ARG A 35 11.36 -4.49 1.47
C ARG A 35 10.02 -3.76 1.48
N VAL A 36 9.03 -4.29 2.20
CA VAL A 36 7.69 -3.71 2.31
C VAL A 36 7.77 -2.27 2.84
N ARG A 37 8.56 -2.03 3.89
CA ARG A 37 8.78 -0.68 4.41
C ARG A 37 9.33 0.26 3.35
N SER A 38 10.34 -0.16 2.59
CA SER A 38 10.94 0.66 1.54
C SER A 38 9.93 0.99 0.44
N GLU A 39 9.16 0.02 -0.02
CA GLU A 39 8.13 0.24 -1.05
C GLU A 39 7.02 1.18 -0.58
N PHE A 40 6.59 1.07 0.69
CA PHE A 40 5.67 2.04 1.29
C PHE A 40 6.26 3.45 1.29
N GLN A 41 7.51 3.61 1.71
CA GLN A 41 8.19 4.91 1.73
C GLN A 41 8.29 5.51 0.32
N GLN A 42 8.58 4.70 -0.70
CA GLN A 42 8.61 5.14 -2.09
C GLN A 42 7.23 5.60 -2.57
N ALA A 43 6.17 4.86 -2.27
CA ALA A 43 4.81 5.23 -2.65
C ALA A 43 4.35 6.54 -1.97
N PHE A 44 4.68 6.72 -0.69
CA PHE A 44 4.39 7.98 0.01
C PHE A 44 5.22 9.15 -0.50
N ALA A 45 6.51 8.94 -0.83
CA ALA A 45 7.36 9.97 -1.44
C ALA A 45 6.85 10.39 -2.82
N ALA A 46 6.17 9.49 -3.54
CA ALA A 46 5.48 9.77 -4.80
C ALA A 46 4.13 10.49 -4.60
N GLY A 47 3.73 10.79 -3.37
CA GLY A 47 2.47 11.49 -3.05
C GLY A 47 1.22 10.60 -3.12
N PHE A 48 1.38 9.27 -3.18
CA PHE A 48 0.25 8.35 -3.15
C PHE A 48 -0.24 8.11 -1.72
N VAL A 49 -1.52 7.77 -1.61
CA VAL A 49 -2.16 7.38 -0.33
C VAL A 49 -2.53 5.91 -0.39
N CYS A 50 -2.13 5.16 0.64
CA CYS A 50 -2.59 3.78 0.84
C CYS A 50 -4.06 3.79 1.29
N ALA A 51 -4.96 3.31 0.44
CA ALA A 51 -6.41 3.38 0.72
C ALA A 51 -7.18 2.09 0.35
N GLY A 52 -6.46 1.03 0.02
CA GLY A 52 -7.08 -0.25 -0.33
C GLY A 52 -6.20 -1.45 0.03
N PHE A 53 -6.84 -2.61 0.06
CA PHE A 53 -6.16 -3.89 0.25
C PHE A 53 -6.88 -4.95 -0.58
N GLU A 54 -6.12 -5.61 -1.45
CA GLU A 54 -6.60 -6.76 -2.21
C GLU A 54 -6.23 -8.04 -1.46
N ARG A 55 -7.27 -8.81 -1.12
CA ARG A 55 -7.11 -10.14 -0.52
C ARG A 55 -6.79 -11.13 -1.62
N SER A 56 -5.70 -11.88 -1.45
CA SER A 56 -5.32 -13.00 -2.29
C SER A 56 -4.69 -14.07 -1.41
N ALA A 57 -4.97 -15.34 -1.71
CA ALA A 57 -4.39 -16.46 -0.98
C ALA A 57 -2.88 -16.61 -1.23
N THR A 58 -2.38 -16.06 -2.35
CA THR A 58 -0.99 -16.23 -2.78
C THR A 58 -0.21 -14.92 -2.84
N ALA A 59 -0.88 -13.80 -3.06
CA ALA A 59 -0.23 -12.50 -3.23
C ALA A 59 -1.13 -11.33 -2.77
N PRO A 60 -1.47 -11.24 -1.47
CA PRO A 60 -2.20 -10.11 -0.95
C PRO A 60 -1.38 -8.83 -1.06
N ARG A 61 -2.04 -7.69 -1.31
CA ARG A 61 -1.34 -6.42 -1.57
C ARG A 61 -2.10 -5.21 -1.03
N TYR A 62 -1.35 -4.22 -0.55
CA TYR A 62 -1.85 -2.88 -0.30
C TYR A 62 -1.93 -2.10 -1.60
N LEU A 63 -2.96 -1.28 -1.74
CA LEU A 63 -3.24 -0.50 -2.94
C LEU A 63 -3.11 1.00 -2.64
N PHE A 64 -2.39 1.70 -3.51
CA PHE A 64 -2.08 3.11 -3.40
C PHE A 64 -2.74 3.89 -4.53
N TYR A 65 -3.24 5.08 -4.22
CA TYR A 65 -4.02 5.92 -5.12
C TYR A 65 -3.49 7.34 -5.11
N ILE A 66 -3.74 8.08 -6.19
CA ILE A 66 -3.45 9.50 -6.25
C ILE A 66 -4.36 10.21 -5.24
N GLN A 67 -3.78 11.06 -4.40
CA GLN A 67 -4.58 11.94 -3.56
C GLN A 67 -5.20 13.01 -4.46
N VAL A 68 -6.50 12.89 -4.75
CA VAL A 68 -7.25 13.98 -5.36
C VAL A 68 -7.48 15.01 -4.26
N SER A 69 -6.65 16.04 -4.23
CA SER A 69 -6.85 17.19 -3.35
C SER A 69 -8.20 17.81 -3.67
N ASP A 70 -9.11 17.81 -2.70
CA ASP A 70 -10.38 18.54 -2.79
C ASP A 70 -10.03 20.04 -2.87
N VAL A 71 -9.99 20.58 -4.10
CA VAL A 71 -9.85 22.02 -4.32
C VAL A 71 -11.14 22.65 -3.82
N ARG A 72 -11.16 23.17 -2.59
CA ARG A 72 -12.24 24.07 -2.20
C ARG A 72 -12.20 25.28 -3.14
N PRO A 73 -13.31 25.64 -3.79
CA PRO A 73 -13.35 26.89 -4.55
C PRO A 73 -13.12 28.03 -3.56
N GLN A 74 -12.02 28.77 -3.77
CA GLN A 74 -11.77 30.00 -3.04
C GLN A 74 -12.79 31.03 -3.52
N VAL A 75 -13.82 31.28 -2.72
CA VAL A 75 -14.75 32.40 -2.94
C VAL A 75 -13.99 33.66 -2.56
N SER A 76 -13.52 34.41 -3.56
CA SER A 76 -13.06 35.78 -3.37
C SER A 76 -14.28 36.66 -3.06
N GLY A 77 -14.27 37.29 -1.90
CA GLY A 77 -15.11 38.42 -1.53
C GLY A 77 -14.25 39.64 -1.27
#